data_AF-A0A0F7MZC5-F1
#
_entry.id   AF-A0A0F7MZC5-F1
#
_cell.length_a   1.000
_cell.length_b   1.000
_cell.length_c   1.000
_cell.angle_alpha   90.00
_cell.angle_beta   90.00
_cell.angle_gamma   90.00
#
_symmetry.space_group_name_H-M   'P 1'
#
loop_
_entity.id
_entity.type
_entity.pdbx_description
1 polymer ?
#
loop_
_entity_poly.entity_id
_entity_poly.type
_entity_poly.pdbx_seq_one_letter_code
_entity_poly.pdbx_strand_id
1 'polypeptide(L)'
;MALQWGSWAALAAGAVLCAAGWYGVSGERFAERQIPYLASCTIPGAALIVAGAVLLSRGDQGLAAARVEELYGLLVAADGDDAGASAGPAPALAEPGAAGPYLAVPGGTLYHRPGCPLVDGKTGAVPVADPAEAAGEERARTPCPVCEPGPGGAAAPEA
;
A
#
# COMPACT_ATOMS: atom_id res chain seq x y z
N MET A 1 18.13 -6.96 19.77
CA MET A 1 18.41 -8.19 20.54
C MET A 1 18.19 -8.02 22.05
N ALA A 2 18.89 -7.13 22.76
CA ALA A 2 18.72 -6.96 24.21
C ALA A 2 17.26 -6.69 24.69
N LEU A 3 16.48 -5.87 23.97
CA LEU A 3 15.08 -5.62 24.31
C LEU A 3 14.17 -6.85 24.13
N GLN A 4 14.44 -7.70 23.14
CA GLN A 4 13.72 -8.96 22.93
C GLN A 4 14.00 -9.94 24.08
N TRP A 5 15.26 -10.07 24.51
CA TRP A 5 15.58 -10.89 25.68
C TRP A 5 14.92 -10.33 26.94
N GLY A 6 14.84 -9.00 27.06
CA GLY A 6 14.13 -8.32 28.15
C GLY A 6 12.62 -8.61 28.18
N SER A 7 11.92 -8.59 27.03
CA SER A 7 10.49 -8.89 26.97
C SER A 7 10.18 -10.35 27.31
N TRP A 8 10.97 -11.29 26.77
CA TRP A 8 10.85 -12.71 27.11
C TRP A 8 11.17 -12.99 28.59
N ALA A 9 12.20 -12.35 29.13
CA ALA A 9 12.55 -12.46 30.55
C ALA A 9 11.43 -11.91 31.45
N ALA A 10 10.83 -10.77 31.10
CA ALA A 10 9.70 -10.21 31.85
C ALA A 10 8.47 -11.14 31.83
N LEU A 11 8.12 -11.69 30.67
CA LEU A 11 7.03 -12.67 30.54
C LEU A 11 7.28 -13.93 31.39
N ALA A 12 8.48 -14.50 31.29
CA ALA A 12 8.85 -15.70 32.05
C ALA A 12 8.85 -15.43 33.56
N ALA A 13 9.46 -14.33 34.01
CA ALA A 13 9.49 -13.95 35.41
C ALA A 13 8.08 -13.72 35.97
N GLY A 14 7.22 -13.03 35.21
CA GLY A 14 5.83 -12.81 35.59
C GLY A 14 5.03 -14.10 35.71
N ALA A 15 5.20 -15.03 34.76
CA ALA A 15 4.56 -16.35 34.81
C ALA A 15 5.02 -17.18 36.02
N VAL A 16 6.32 -17.16 36.34
CA VAL A 16 6.89 -17.83 37.51
C VAL A 16 6.33 -17.24 38.80
N LEU A 17 6.21 -15.91 38.90
CA LEU A 17 5.60 -15.23 40.04
C LEU A 17 4.14 -15.63 40.23
N CYS A 18 3.34 -15.67 39.16
CA CYS A 18 1.96 -16.13 39.22
C CYS A 18 1.86 -17.58 39.71
N ALA A 19 2.71 -18.48 39.20
CA ALA A 19 2.76 -19.87 39.63
C ALA A 19 3.17 -20.02 41.11
N ALA A 20 4.15 -19.23 41.55
CA ALA A 20 4.58 -19.21 42.96
C ALA A 20 3.45 -18.69 43.88
N GLY A 21 2.73 -17.65 43.46
CA GLY A 21 1.57 -17.14 44.17
C GLY A 21 0.46 -18.19 44.31
N TRP A 22 0.15 -18.89 43.22
CA TRP A 22 -0.81 -20.00 43.21
C TRP A 22 -0.39 -21.13 44.15
N TYR A 23 0.89 -21.52 44.12
CA TYR A 23 1.41 -22.56 44.99
C TYR A 23 1.35 -22.16 46.47
N GLY A 24 1.69 -20.90 46.79
CA GLY A 24 1.58 -20.36 48.15
C GLY A 24 0.14 -20.36 48.68
N VAL A 25 -0.82 -19.92 47.86
CA VAL A 25 -2.25 -19.94 48.22
C VAL A 25 -2.76 -21.37 48.42
N SER A 26 -2.35 -22.31 47.56
CA SER A 26 -2.79 -23.72 47.64
C SER A 26 -2.35 -24.42 48.93
N GLY A 27 -1.25 -23.98 49.54
CA GLY A 27 -0.75 -24.51 50.81
C GLY A 27 -1.45 -23.94 52.06
N GLU A 28 -2.25 -22.88 51.91
CA GLU A 28 -2.78 -22.12 53.03
C GLU A 28 -4.28 -22.33 53.24
N ARG A 29 -4.67 -22.63 54.49
CA ARG A 29 -6.04 -23.04 54.85
C ARG A 29 -6.94 -21.86 55.16
N PHE A 30 -6.35 -20.75 55.63
CA PHE A 30 -7.08 -19.56 56.04
C PHE A 30 -7.01 -18.49 54.95
N ALA A 31 -8.16 -18.04 54.46
CA ALA A 31 -8.24 -17.02 53.42
C ALA A 31 -7.51 -15.71 53.82
N GLU A 32 -7.54 -15.35 55.10
CA GLU A 32 -6.82 -14.21 55.67
C GLU A 32 -5.31 -14.26 55.39
N ARG A 33 -4.74 -15.47 55.40
CA ARG A 33 -3.32 -15.72 55.15
C ARG A 33 -3.01 -15.92 53.65
N GLN A 34 -4.03 -16.01 52.79
CA GLN A 34 -3.87 -16.09 51.33
C GLN A 34 -3.65 -14.71 50.68
N ILE A 35 -4.25 -13.65 51.23
CA ILE A 35 -4.16 -12.27 50.70
C ILE A 35 -2.69 -11.81 50.48
N PRO A 36 -1.75 -12.04 51.42
CA PRO A 36 -0.34 -11.66 51.24
C PRO A 36 0.34 -12.33 50.04
N TYR A 37 0.02 -13.59 49.74
CA TYR A 37 0.60 -14.32 48.59
C TYR A 37 0.07 -13.76 47.27
N LEU A 38 -1.22 -13.44 47.20
CA LEU A 38 -1.81 -12.83 46.02
C LEU A 38 -1.25 -11.42 45.78
N ALA A 39 -1.13 -10.62 46.83
CA ALA A 39 -0.59 -9.27 46.74
C ALA A 39 0.89 -9.25 46.32
N SER A 40 1.71 -10.16 46.86
CA SER A 40 3.16 -10.16 46.63
C SER A 40 3.61 -10.91 45.38
N CYS A 41 2.80 -11.84 44.86
CA CYS A 41 3.20 -12.66 43.71
C CYS A 41 2.33 -12.40 42.47
N THR A 42 1.00 -12.45 42.57
CA THR A 42 0.14 -12.36 41.37
C THR A 42 0.00 -10.94 40.82
N ILE A 43 -0.10 -9.91 41.66
CA ILE A 43 -0.16 -8.51 41.18
C ILE A 43 1.13 -8.13 40.42
N PRO A 44 2.34 -8.26 41.01
CA PRO A 44 3.56 -7.96 40.28
C PRO A 44 3.81 -8.92 39.12
N GLY A 45 3.44 -10.20 39.24
CA GLY A 45 3.52 -11.17 38.15
C GLY A 45 2.70 -10.78 36.93
N ALA A 46 1.43 -10.38 37.14
CA ALA A 46 0.56 -9.88 36.09
C ALA A 46 1.11 -8.59 35.46
N ALA A 47 1.63 -7.66 36.28
CA ALA A 47 2.25 -6.43 35.79
C ALA A 47 3.46 -6.71 34.87
N LEU A 48 4.31 -7.67 35.24
CA LEU A 48 5.44 -8.11 34.42
C LEU A 48 5.00 -8.75 33.10
N ILE A 49 3.94 -9.55 33.12
CA ILE A 49 3.38 -10.16 31.90
C ILE A 49 2.88 -9.07 30.95
N VAL A 50 2.10 -8.10 31.45
CA VAL A 50 1.57 -7.00 30.64
C VAL A 50 2.70 -6.14 30.09
N ALA A 51 3.69 -5.77 30.91
CA ALA A 51 4.83 -5.00 30.46
C ALA A 51 5.65 -5.73 29.38
N GLY A 52 5.90 -7.04 29.57
CA GLY A 52 6.60 -7.88 28.61
C GLY A 52 5.85 -7.99 27.28
N ALA A 53 4.52 -8.18 27.32
CA ALA A 53 3.67 -8.24 26.13
C ALA A 53 3.68 -6.91 25.35
N VAL A 54 3.53 -5.77 26.04
CA VAL A 54 3.59 -4.44 25.41
C VAL A 54 4.94 -4.20 24.74
N LEU A 55 6.03 -4.57 25.41
CA LEU A 55 7.38 -4.38 24.89
C LEU A 55 7.64 -5.25 23.65
N LEU A 56 7.16 -6.50 23.67
CA LEU A 56 7.23 -7.42 22.53
C LEU A 56 6.44 -6.87 21.33
N SER A 57 5.18 -6.46 21.55
CA SER A 57 4.34 -5.90 20.50
C SER A 57 4.99 -4.67 19.85
N ARG A 58 5.56 -3.75 20.64
CA ARG A 58 6.24 -2.56 20.09
C ARG A 58 7.48 -2.93 19.27
N GLY A 59 8.22 -3.95 19.67
CA GLY A 59 9.35 -4.48 18.90
C GLY A 59 8.92 -5.02 17.54
N ASP A 60 7.83 -5.80 17.51
CA ASP A 60 7.28 -6.36 16.28
C ASP A 60 6.75 -5.27 15.34
N GLN A 61 6.08 -4.24 15.87
CA GLN A 61 5.62 -3.11 15.07
C GLN A 61 6.80 -2.34 14.43
N GLY A 62 7.90 -2.15 15.16
CA GLY A 62 9.09 -1.48 14.63
C GLY A 62 9.77 -2.27 13.50
N LEU A 63 9.86 -3.59 13.66
CA LEU A 63 10.37 -4.47 12.60
C LEU A 63 9.46 -4.46 11.37
N ALA A 64 8.15 -4.54 11.56
CA ALA A 64 7.19 -4.48 10.47
C ALA A 64 7.30 -3.15 9.70
N ALA A 65 7.37 -2.02 10.41
CA ALA A 65 7.55 -0.70 9.80
C ALA A 65 8.85 -0.61 8.98
N ALA A 66 9.96 -1.13 9.51
CA ALA A 66 11.23 -1.16 8.78
C ALA A 66 11.17 -2.00 7.49
N ARG A 67 10.45 -3.13 7.51
CA ARG A 67 10.25 -3.96 6.32
C ARG A 67 9.35 -3.32 5.27
N VAL A 68 8.33 -2.57 5.71
CA VAL A 68 7.47 -1.81 4.79
C VAL A 68 8.26 -0.69 4.12
N GLU A 69 9.09 0.05 4.87
CA GLU A 69 9.95 1.10 4.32
C GLU A 69 10.96 0.53 3.31
N GLU A 70 11.58 -0.61 3.63
CA GLU A 70 12.49 -1.32 2.72
C GLU A 70 11.77 -1.73 1.42
N LEU A 71 10.57 -2.29 1.51
CA LEU A 71 9.77 -2.66 0.34
C LEU A 71 9.37 -1.43 -0.49
N TYR A 72 8.95 -0.35 0.16
CA TYR A 72 8.61 0.90 -0.51
C TYR A 72 9.82 1.47 -1.26
N GLY A 73 11.00 1.47 -0.65
CA GLY A 73 12.24 1.89 -1.30
C GLY A 73 12.58 1.05 -2.54
N LEU A 74 12.38 -0.28 -2.48
CA LEU A 74 12.59 -1.17 -3.62
C LEU A 74 11.57 -0.93 -4.75
N LEU A 75 10.30 -0.69 -4.41
CA LEU A 75 9.26 -0.37 -5.38
C LEU A 75 9.56 0.94 -6.12
N VAL A 76 9.90 2.00 -5.37
CA VAL A 76 10.24 3.30 -5.95
C VAL A 76 11.53 3.24 -6.79
N ALA A 77 12.54 2.47 -6.37
CA ALA A 77 13.75 2.28 -7.15
C ALA A 77 13.48 1.54 -8.48
N ALA A 78 12.63 0.52 -8.46
CA ALA A 78 12.22 -0.19 -9.68
C ALA A 78 11.49 0.73 -10.68
N ASP A 79 10.56 1.56 -10.19
CA ASP A 79 9.87 2.57 -11.02
C ASP A 79 10.85 3.61 -11.61
N GLY A 80 11.94 3.92 -10.90
CA GLY A 80 12.99 4.84 -11.33
C GLY A 80 13.93 4.25 -12.39
N ASP A 81 14.26 2.96 -12.31
CA ASP A 81 15.09 2.27 -13.31
C ASP A 81 14.33 2.07 -14.63
N ASP A 82 13.01 1.89 -14.59
CA ASP A 82 12.15 1.89 -15.78
C ASP A 82 12.09 3.29 -16.43
N ALA A 83 12.22 4.38 -15.65
CA ALA A 83 12.33 5.74 -16.17
C ALA A 83 13.74 6.04 -16.77
N GLY A 84 14.79 5.37 -16.30
CA GLY A 84 16.17 5.51 -16.75
C GLY A 84 16.49 4.81 -18.09
N ALA A 85 15.72 3.79 -18.47
CA ALA A 85 15.84 3.13 -19.77
C ALA A 85 15.20 3.94 -20.93
N SER A 86 14.51 5.04 -20.61
CA SER A 86 13.90 5.96 -21.56
C SER A 86 14.42 7.39 -21.41
N ALA A 87 15.73 7.57 -21.23
CA ALA A 87 16.39 8.84 -21.56
C ALA A 87 16.56 8.97 -23.09
N GLY A 88 15.45 8.86 -23.82
CA GLY A 88 15.33 9.49 -25.14
C GLY A 88 15.35 11.01 -24.98
N PRO A 89 15.61 11.78 -26.06
CA PRO A 89 15.66 13.23 -25.98
C PRO A 89 14.42 13.77 -25.25
N ALA A 90 14.64 14.71 -24.31
CA ALA A 90 13.60 15.38 -23.55
C ALA A 90 12.35 15.63 -24.41
N PRO A 91 11.12 15.35 -23.92
CA PRO A 91 9.93 15.60 -24.70
C PRO A 91 9.92 17.11 -24.95
N ALA A 92 10.15 17.49 -26.21
CA ALA A 92 9.67 18.75 -26.71
C ALA A 92 8.20 18.77 -26.32
N LEU A 93 7.80 19.78 -25.54
CA LEU A 93 6.40 20.08 -25.28
C LEU A 93 5.72 20.11 -26.65
N ALA A 94 5.09 18.99 -27.01
CA ALA A 94 4.37 18.89 -28.25
C ALA A 94 3.27 19.92 -28.12
N GLU A 95 3.27 20.89 -29.03
CA GLU A 95 2.20 21.86 -29.09
C GLU A 95 0.85 21.13 -28.99
N PRO A 96 -0.11 21.64 -28.18
CA PRO A 96 -1.42 21.03 -28.04
C PRO A 96 -2.19 21.18 -29.36
N GLY A 97 -1.86 20.33 -30.33
CA GLY A 97 -2.08 20.67 -31.73
C GLY A 97 -1.58 19.66 -32.75
N ALA A 98 -0.69 18.73 -32.39
CA ALA A 98 -0.12 17.81 -33.36
C ALA A 98 -1.20 16.98 -34.08
N ALA A 99 -1.36 17.25 -35.38
CA ALA A 99 -2.24 16.56 -36.31
C ALA A 99 -1.71 15.14 -36.59
N GLY A 100 -1.85 14.25 -35.61
CA GLY A 100 -1.60 12.83 -35.75
C GLY A 100 -2.92 12.03 -35.78
N PRO A 101 -2.92 10.79 -36.27
CA PRO A 101 -4.10 9.93 -36.24
C PRO A 101 -4.54 9.67 -34.79
N TYR A 102 -5.85 9.49 -34.57
CA TYR A 102 -6.35 9.09 -33.26
C TYR A 102 -5.76 7.74 -32.85
N LEU A 103 -5.61 7.50 -31.56
CA LEU A 103 -5.01 6.28 -31.01
C LEU A 103 -6.03 5.48 -30.20
N ALA A 104 -5.97 4.15 -30.28
CA ALA A 104 -6.75 3.25 -29.42
C ALA A 104 -5.84 2.16 -28.82
N VAL A 105 -6.18 1.68 -27.63
CA VAL A 105 -5.48 0.57 -26.98
C VAL A 105 -6.20 -0.74 -27.33
N PRO A 106 -5.49 -1.83 -27.67
CA PRO A 106 -6.08 -3.15 -27.91
C PRO A 106 -6.94 -3.59 -26.73
N GLY A 107 -8.17 -4.03 -27.00
CA GLY A 107 -9.17 -4.39 -25.99
C GLY A 107 -9.87 -3.20 -25.30
N GLY A 108 -9.48 -1.96 -25.60
CA GLY A 108 -10.12 -0.75 -25.10
C GLY A 108 -11.33 -0.31 -25.93
N THR A 109 -12.30 0.31 -25.28
CA THR A 109 -13.49 0.88 -25.93
C THR A 109 -13.36 2.37 -26.24
N LEU A 110 -12.21 2.97 -25.95
CA LEU A 110 -11.96 4.41 -26.10
C LEU A 110 -10.95 4.69 -27.21
N TYR A 111 -11.12 5.82 -27.89
CA TYR A 111 -10.09 6.42 -28.74
C TYR A 111 -9.61 7.75 -28.14
N HIS A 112 -8.38 8.13 -28.47
CA HIS A 112 -7.61 9.17 -27.81
C HIS A 112 -6.93 10.11 -28.81
N ARG A 113 -6.73 11.38 -28.44
CA ARG A 113 -5.87 12.31 -29.19
C ARG A 113 -4.39 11.90 -29.04
N PRO A 114 -3.54 12.13 -30.06
CA PRO A 114 -2.09 12.08 -29.88
C PRO A 114 -1.65 12.91 -28.67
N GLY A 115 -0.88 12.30 -27.77
CA GLY A 115 -0.42 12.95 -26.53
C GLY A 115 -1.37 12.86 -25.33
N CYS A 116 -2.46 12.07 -25.40
CA CYS A 116 -3.27 11.80 -24.21
C CYS A 116 -2.46 10.97 -23.17
N PRO A 117 -2.42 11.36 -21.89
CA PRO A 117 -1.64 10.67 -20.86
C PRO A 117 -2.08 9.21 -20.63
N LEU A 118 -3.26 8.81 -21.11
CA LEU A 118 -3.76 7.44 -20.99
C LEU A 118 -3.23 6.49 -22.08
N VAL A 119 -2.66 7.02 -23.16
CA VAL A 119 -1.98 6.26 -24.22
C VAL A 119 -0.47 6.53 -24.24
N ASP A 120 -0.03 7.58 -23.55
CA ASP A 120 1.38 7.85 -23.36
C ASP A 120 2.07 6.67 -22.64
N GLY A 121 3.22 6.24 -23.16
CA GLY A 121 3.96 5.07 -22.67
C GLY A 121 3.34 3.69 -22.96
N LYS A 122 2.17 3.59 -23.62
CA LYS A 122 1.57 2.28 -23.95
C LYS A 122 2.05 1.76 -25.32
N THR A 123 2.89 0.73 -25.29
CA THR A 123 3.47 0.07 -26.47
C THR A 123 2.45 -0.58 -27.42
N GLY A 124 1.22 -0.81 -26.95
CA GLY A 124 0.14 -1.41 -27.74
C GLY A 124 -0.75 -0.41 -28.49
N ALA A 125 -0.58 0.92 -28.32
CA ALA A 125 -1.48 1.89 -28.94
C ALA A 125 -1.41 1.86 -30.47
N VAL A 126 -2.56 1.65 -31.12
CA VAL A 126 -2.67 1.53 -32.58
C VAL A 126 -3.41 2.74 -33.18
N PRO A 127 -2.98 3.26 -34.34
CA PRO A 127 -3.67 4.33 -35.06
C PRO A 127 -5.08 3.94 -35.51
N VAL A 128 -6.01 4.89 -35.44
CA VAL A 128 -7.38 4.79 -35.93
C VAL A 128 -7.58 5.88 -36.97
N ALA A 129 -7.81 5.47 -38.23
CA ALA A 129 -7.94 6.39 -39.36
C ALA A 129 -9.27 7.17 -39.34
N ASP A 130 -10.35 6.55 -38.83
CA ASP A 130 -11.63 7.22 -38.58
C ASP A 130 -12.42 6.46 -37.47
N PRO A 131 -12.78 7.10 -36.35
CA PRO A 131 -13.59 6.47 -35.30
C PRO A 131 -14.99 6.04 -35.78
N ALA A 132 -15.51 6.66 -36.85
CA ALA A 132 -16.81 6.34 -37.42
C ALA A 132 -16.78 5.11 -38.35
N GLU A 133 -15.67 4.87 -39.06
CA GLU A 133 -15.53 3.70 -39.96
C GLU A 133 -14.98 2.44 -39.25
N ALA A 134 -14.41 2.59 -38.06
CA ALA A 134 -13.98 1.46 -37.22
C ALA A 134 -15.15 0.63 -36.64
N ALA A 135 -16.41 1.02 -36.90
CA ALA A 135 -17.61 0.31 -36.50
C ALA A 135 -17.81 -1.06 -37.19
N GLY A 136 -16.94 -1.40 -38.15
CA GLY A 136 -17.05 -2.61 -38.97
C GLY A 136 -16.74 -3.93 -38.26
N GLU A 137 -15.84 -4.00 -37.27
CA GLU A 137 -15.37 -5.31 -36.77
C GLU A 137 -15.29 -5.47 -35.25
N GLU A 138 -15.13 -4.44 -34.42
CA GLU A 138 -15.21 -4.59 -32.96
C GLU A 138 -15.71 -3.29 -32.30
N ARG A 139 -16.94 -3.34 -31.75
CA ARG A 139 -17.63 -2.36 -30.87
C ARG A 139 -17.23 -0.88 -31.05
N ALA A 140 -18.18 -0.09 -31.56
CA ALA A 140 -18.08 1.37 -31.70
C ALA A 140 -17.31 2.01 -30.52
N ARG A 141 -16.17 2.63 -30.83
CA ARG A 141 -15.26 3.22 -29.85
C ARG A 141 -15.75 4.62 -29.48
N THR A 142 -15.80 4.92 -28.19
CA THR A 142 -16.29 6.20 -27.65
C THR A 142 -15.12 7.19 -27.50
N PRO A 143 -15.32 8.50 -27.66
CA PRO A 143 -14.28 9.48 -27.33
C PRO A 143 -13.86 9.37 -25.87
N CYS A 144 -12.56 9.44 -25.62
CA CYS A 144 -12.02 9.53 -24.27
C CYS A 144 -12.45 10.86 -23.60
N PRO A 145 -13.05 10.82 -22.40
CA PRO A 145 -13.49 12.04 -21.70
C PRO A 145 -12.33 12.90 -21.15
N VAL A 146 -11.10 12.36 -21.14
CA VAL A 146 -9.92 13.07 -20.61
C VAL A 146 -9.26 13.96 -21.68
N CYS A 147 -9.27 13.52 -22.94
CA CYS A 147 -8.66 14.27 -24.04
C CYS A 147 -9.66 14.77 -25.09
N GLU A 148 -10.95 14.51 -24.87
CA GLU A 148 -12.10 14.91 -25.70
C GLU A 148 -11.80 14.90 -27.21
N PRO A 149 -11.46 13.73 -27.79
CA PRO A 149 -11.06 13.64 -29.18
C PRO A 149 -12.28 13.73 -30.09
N GLY A 150 -12.49 14.89 -30.70
CA GLY A 150 -13.48 15.13 -31.74
C GLY A 150 -13.03 16.28 -32.65
N PRO A 151 -13.65 16.47 -33.82
CA PRO A 151 -13.49 17.73 -34.55
C PRO A 151 -13.98 18.82 -33.59
N GLY A 152 -13.05 19.63 -33.08
CA GLY A 152 -13.28 20.48 -31.91
C GLY A 152 -14.53 21.34 -32.04
N GLY A 153 -15.03 21.79 -30.89
CA GLY A 153 -16.16 22.72 -30.78
C GLY A 153 -16.21 23.74 -31.92
N ALA A 154 -17.09 23.50 -32.89
CA ALA A 154 -17.72 24.56 -33.62
C ALA A 154 -18.80 25.11 -32.69
N ALA A 155 -18.64 26.36 -32.27
CA ALA A 155 -19.70 27.11 -31.63
C ALA A 155 -21.02 26.88 -32.39
N ALA A 156 -22.09 26.56 -31.65
CA ALA A 156 -23.43 26.62 -32.20
C ALA A 156 -23.66 28.03 -32.78
N PRO A 157 -24.30 28.17 -33.94
CA PRO A 157 -24.68 29.50 -34.42
C PRO A 157 -25.69 30.09 -33.41
N GLU A 158 -25.37 31.25 -32.85
CA GLU A 158 -26.33 32.06 -32.09
C GLU A 158 -27.51 32.41 -33.00
N ALA A 159 -28.72 32.20 -32.48
CA ALA A 159 -29.99 32.52 -33.13
C ALA A 159 -30.36 34.00 -32.94
#